data_AF-A0A2S9CZ48-F1
#
_entry.id   AF-A0A2S9CZ48-F1
#
_cell.length_a   1.000
_cell.length_b   1.000
_cell.length_c   1.000
_cell.angle_alpha   90.00
_cell.angle_beta   90.00
_cell.angle_gamma   90.00
#
_symmetry.space_group_name_H-M   'P 1'
#
loop_
_entity.id
_entity.type
_entity.pdbx_description
1 polymer ?
#
loop_
_entity_poly.entity_id
_entity_poly.type
_entity_poly.pdbx_seq_one_letter_code
_entity_poly.pdbx_strand_id
1 'polypeptide(L)' 'MNYIDRNVSVEQAIIILAKNGVQVNDKEAKIILELLYLIAKNYNKSEVRKSSNLKEISNT' A
#
# COMPACT_ATOMS: atom_id res chain seq x y z
N MET A 1 -7.24 -11.71 -5.42
CA MET A 1 -6.25 -10.89 -6.18
C MET A 1 -4.87 -11.44 -5.86
N ASN A 2 -4.15 -11.97 -6.85
CA ASN A 2 -2.75 -12.37 -6.66
C ASN A 2 -1.88 -11.15 -6.91
N TYR A 3 -1.26 -10.62 -5.86
CA TYR A 3 -0.39 -9.45 -5.95
C TYR A 3 1.02 -9.96 -6.27
N ILE A 4 1.38 -9.91 -7.55
CA ILE A 4 2.67 -10.43 -8.05
C ILE A 4 3.80 -9.43 -7.76
N ASP A 5 3.49 -8.13 -7.64
CA ASP A 5 4.45 -7.05 -7.32
C ASP A 5 4.36 -6.63 -5.83
N ARG A 6 4.54 -7.59 -4.91
CA ARG A 6 4.69 -7.25 -3.49
C ARG A 6 6.16 -7.07 -3.15
N ASN A 7 6.57 -5.83 -2.95
CA ASN A 7 7.90 -5.50 -2.40
C ASN A 7 8.08 -5.96 -0.94
N VAL A 8 7.01 -6.38 -0.26
CA VAL A 8 7.04 -6.85 1.13
C VAL A 8 6.45 -8.25 1.21
N SER A 9 7.23 -9.21 1.74
CA SER A 9 6.78 -10.58 2.00
C SER A 9 5.92 -10.66 3.27
N VAL A 10 5.19 -11.77 3.45
CA VAL A 10 4.41 -12.02 4.69
C VAL A 10 5.32 -12.04 5.92
N GLU A 11 6.48 -12.68 5.81
CA GLU A 11 7.48 -12.73 6.89
C GLU A 11 8.00 -11.34 7.26
N GLN A 12 8.31 -10.50 6.26
CA GLN A 12 8.71 -9.12 6.50
C GLN A 12 7.59 -8.33 7.18
N ALA A 13 6.33 -8.54 6.80
CA ALA A 13 5.18 -7.90 7.44
C ALA A 13 5.06 -8.31 8.92
N ILE A 14 5.24 -9.60 9.24
CA ILE A 14 5.25 -10.10 10.63
C ILE A 14 6.35 -9.40 11.44
N ILE A 15 7.58 -9.34 10.91
CA ILE A 15 8.70 -8.69 11.58
C ILE A 15 8.43 -7.21 11.84
N ILE A 16 7.89 -6.49 10.85
CA ILE A 16 7.56 -5.06 10.97
C ILE A 16 6.47 -4.85 12.03
N LEU A 17 5.41 -5.66 12.01
CA LEU A 17 4.31 -5.56 12.97
C LEU A 17 4.80 -5.88 14.39
N ALA A 18 5.61 -6.91 14.56
CA ALA A 18 6.20 -7.27 15.85
C ALA A 18 7.10 -6.18 16.43
N LYS A 19 7.91 -5.52 15.58
CA LYS A 19 8.72 -4.34 15.98
C LYS A 19 7.87 -3.18 16.50
N ASN A 20 6.59 -3.12 16.14
CA ASN A 20 5.62 -2.13 16.58
C ASN A 20 4.68 -2.67 17.68
N GLY A 21 5.03 -3.80 18.32
CA GLY A 21 4.25 -4.39 19.41
C GLY A 21 2.99 -5.14 18.97
N VAL A 22 2.83 -5.39 17.66
CA VAL A 22 1.68 -6.11 17.09
C VAL A 22 2.14 -7.52 16.70
N GLN A 23 1.86 -8.50 17.56
CA GLN A 23 2.11 -9.91 17.24
C GLN A 23 0.99 -10.46 16.38
N VAL A 24 1.34 -11.13 15.29
CA VAL A 24 0.42 -11.72 14.33
C VAL A 24 0.97 -13.03 13.79
N ASN A 25 0.07 -13.94 13.39
CA ASN A 25 0.42 -15.12 12.61
C ASN A 25 0.40 -14.84 11.09
N ASP A 26 0.82 -15.81 10.28
CA ASP A 26 0.85 -15.71 8.82
C ASP A 26 -0.48 -15.31 8.19
N LYS A 27 -1.59 -15.86 8.70
CA LYS A 27 -2.93 -15.59 8.17
C LYS A 27 -3.33 -14.14 8.42
N GLU A 28 -3.12 -13.65 9.63
CA GLU A 28 -3.36 -12.26 10.03
C GLU A 28 -2.47 -11.29 9.26
N ALA A 29 -1.17 -11.58 9.19
CA ALA A 29 -0.21 -10.77 8.44
C ALA A 29 -0.58 -10.67 6.96
N LYS A 30 -1.06 -11.76 6.35
CA LYS A 30 -1.53 -11.75 4.95
C LYS A 30 -2.73 -10.82 4.74
N ILE A 31 -3.71 -10.85 5.65
CA ILE A 31 -4.91 -9.99 5.58
C ILE A 31 -4.53 -8.52 5.77
N ILE A 32 -3.69 -8.22 6.76
CA ILE A 32 -3.21 -6.86 7.02
C ILE A 32 -2.43 -6.33 5.82
N LEU A 33 -1.50 -7.12 5.29
CA LEU A 33 -0.71 -6.75 4.13
C LEU A 33 -1.58 -6.49 2.91
N GLU A 34 -2.62 -7.31 2.68
CA GLU A 34 -3.62 -7.08 1.62
C GLU A 34 -4.35 -5.74 1.78
N LEU A 35 -4.81 -5.43 2.99
CA LEU A 35 -5.46 -4.16 3.29
C LEU A 35 -4.53 -2.97 3.02
N LEU A 36 -3.28 -3.04 3.48
CA LEU A 36 -2.30 -1.97 3.30
C LEU A 36 -2.00 -1.72 1.81
N TYR A 37 -1.88 -2.79 1.01
CA TYR A 37 -1.71 -2.66 -0.44
C TYR A 37 -2.94 -2.04 -1.12
N LEU A 38 -4.15 -2.36 -0.67
CA LEU A 38 -5.37 -1.70 -1.17
C LEU A 38 -5.36 -0.21 -0.86
N ILE A 39 -4.99 0.18 0.35
CA ILE A 39 -4.90 1.61 0.75
C ILE A 39 -3.85 2.32 -0.10
N ALA A 40 -2.63 1.78 -0.19
CA ALA A 40 -1.53 2.38 -0.95
C ALA A 40 -1.89 2.60 -2.43
N LYS A 41 -2.55 1.62 -3.05
CA LYS A 41 -3.01 1.74 -4.45
C LYS A 41 -4.05 2.83 -4.65
N ASN A 42 -4.97 2.98 -3.70
CA ASN A 42 -6.01 4.00 -3.79
C ASN A 42 -5.45 5.41 -3.46
N TYR A 43 -4.47 5.50 -2.57
CA TYR A 43 -3.77 6.75 -2.27
C TYR A 43 -2.93 7.24 -3.46
N ASN A 44 -2.19 6.35 -4.14
CA ASN A 44 -1.41 6.74 -5.33
C ASN A 44 -2.29 7.17 -6.52
N LYS A 45 -3.55 6.74 -6.58
CA LYS A 45 -4.50 7.19 -7.61
C LYS A 45 -4.99 8.63 -7.43
N SER A 46 -4.98 9.18 -6.22
CA SER A 46 -5.36 10.59 -6.01
C SER A 46 -4.26 11.56 -6.41
N GLU A 47 -2.98 11.18 -6.26
CA GLU A 47 -1.82 11.97 -6.69
C GLU A 47 -1.69 12.03 -8.24
N VAL A 48 -1.98 10.93 -8.96
CA VAL A 48 -2.00 10.91 -10.44
C VAL A 48 -3.09 11.83 -11.01
N ARG A 49 -4.20 12.03 -10.30
CA ARG A 49 -5.24 13.00 -10.72
C ARG A 49 -4.85 14.46 -10.44
N LYS A 50 -3.97 14.72 -9.48
CA LYS A 50 -3.45 16.07 -9.21
C LYS A 50 -2.46 16.52 -10.27
N SER A 51 -1.62 15.63 -10.79
CA SER A 51 -0.62 15.98 -11.81
C SER A 51 -1.22 16.21 -13.20
N SER A 52 -2.36 15.58 -13.53
CA SER A 52 -3.10 15.87 -14.76
C SER A 52 -3.82 17.23 -14.74
N ASN A 53 -4.25 17.70 -13.57
CA ASN A 53 -4.96 18.99 -13.45
C ASN A 53 -4.02 20.20 -13.41
N LEU A 54 -2.72 20.03 -13.18
CA LEU A 54 -1.77 21.16 -13.17
C LEU A 54 -1.29 21.57 -14.57
N LYS A 55 -1.43 20.71 -15.58
CA LYS A 55 -1.09 21.05 -16.98
C LYS A 55 -2.17 21.87 -17.70
N GLU A 56 -3.41 21.88 -17.22
CA GLU A 56 -4.48 22.70 -17.82
C GLU A 56 -4.44 24.16 -17.35
N ILE A 57 -3.96 24.45 -16.14
CA ILE A 57 -3.98 25.82 -15.57
C ILE A 57 -2.77 26.66 -15.98
N SER A 58 -1.79 26.09 -16.69
CA SER A 58 -0.61 26.85 -17.17
C SER A 58 -0.80 27.48 -18.55
N ASN A 59 -1.96 27.27 -19.19
CA ASN A 59 -2.29 27.80 -20.52
C ASN A 59 -3.59 28.63 -20.51
N THR A 60 -3.75 29.56 -19.57
CA THR A 60 -4.79 30.60 -19.64
C THR A 60 -4.21 31.93 -19.18
#